data_AF-A0A5J4V614-F1
#
_entry.id   AF-A0A5J4V614-F1
#
_cell.length_a   1.000
_cell.length_b   1.000
_cell.length_c   1.000
_cell.angle_alpha   90.00
_cell.angle_beta   90.00
_cell.angle_gamma   90.00
#
_symmetry.space_group_name_H-M   'P 1'
#
loop_
_entity.id
_entity.type
_entity.pdbx_description
1 polymer ?
#
loop_
_entity_poly.entity_id
_entity_poly.type
_entity_poly.pdbx_seq_one_letter_code
_entity_poly.pdbx_strand_id
1 'polypeptide(L)'
;MWTFVDQTDLFVVTEYCSRGDLRKVIAELQKLPEEEHLIRVWDLLTQIILALDHLHSRGVLHRDIKPENIFVMEDGSVRLGDFGLAKDMTQKDYATIAGTKLYMAAEVWAMKRMDFGTDVFAVGVVLFELLTGRHPFEADTIEGAIEKIRQGD
;
A
#
# COMPACT_ATOMS: atom_id res chain seq x y z
N MET A 1 7.77 -4.30 -18.72
CA MET A 1 8.15 -5.38 -17.80
C MET A 1 8.67 -6.54 -18.62
N TRP A 2 9.83 -7.07 -18.28
CA TRP A 2 10.38 -8.29 -18.87
C TRP A 2 10.51 -9.35 -17.79
N THR A 3 10.25 -10.61 -18.14
CA THR A 3 10.45 -11.74 -17.23
C THR A 3 11.26 -12.80 -17.94
N PHE A 4 12.18 -13.43 -17.21
CA PHE A 4 12.93 -14.59 -17.69
C PHE A 4 13.31 -15.49 -16.53
N VAL A 5 13.58 -16.75 -16.84
CA VAL A 5 14.06 -17.74 -15.88
C VAL A 5 15.49 -18.09 -16.26
N ASP A 6 16.38 -18.11 -15.29
CA ASP A 6 17.72 -18.66 -15.45
C ASP A 6 17.97 -19.69 -14.34
N GLN A 7 18.31 -20.91 -14.75
CA GLN A 7 18.44 -22.08 -13.88
C GLN A 7 17.19 -22.32 -13.00
N THR A 8 17.26 -21.94 -11.73
CA THR A 8 16.19 -22.10 -10.73
C THR A 8 15.51 -20.79 -10.36
N ASP A 9 16.00 -19.66 -10.87
CA ASP A 9 15.61 -18.33 -10.42
C ASP A 9 14.72 -17.64 -11.45
N LEU A 10 13.64 -17.03 -10.97
CA LEU A 10 12.76 -16.17 -11.76
C LEU A 10 13.21 -14.71 -11.61
N PHE A 11 13.52 -14.08 -12.74
CA PHE A 11 13.89 -12.67 -12.81
C PHE A 11 12.73 -11.85 -13.37
N VAL A 12 12.38 -10.78 -12.66
CA VAL A 12 11.39 -9.79 -13.09
C VAL A 12 12.10 -8.45 -13.24
N VAL A 13 12.25 -7.99 -14.48
CA VAL A 13 12.87 -6.71 -14.82
C VAL A 13 11.76 -5.67 -14.97
N THR A 14 11.71 -4.77 -14.01
CA THR A 14 10.82 -3.61 -14.00
C THR A 14 11.61 -2.34 -14.29
N GLU A 15 10.89 -1.25 -14.47
CA GLU A 15 11.54 0.05 -14.49
C GLU A 15 12.07 0.44 -13.11
N TYR A 16 13.07 1.31 -13.13
CA TYR A 16 13.65 1.87 -11.92
C TYR A 16 12.92 3.15 -11.51
N CYS A 17 12.43 3.18 -10.26
CA CYS A 17 11.78 4.35 -9.67
C CYS A 17 12.81 5.21 -8.93
N SER A 18 13.24 6.30 -9.57
CA SER A 18 14.42 7.08 -9.15
C SER A 18 14.30 7.79 -7.81
N ARG A 19 13.09 8.13 -7.33
CA ARG A 19 12.90 8.71 -5.99
C ARG A 19 12.67 7.67 -4.90
N GLY A 20 12.65 6.39 -5.26
CA GLY A 20 12.40 5.29 -4.34
C GLY A 20 10.94 5.20 -3.91
N ASP A 21 10.75 4.57 -2.74
CA ASP A 21 9.47 4.28 -2.12
C ASP A 21 8.85 5.50 -1.40
N LEU A 22 7.54 5.40 -1.13
CA LEU A 22 6.75 6.44 -0.49
C LEU A 22 7.15 6.65 0.97
N ARG A 23 7.75 5.64 1.64
CA ARG A 23 8.26 5.79 3.02
C ARG A 23 9.30 6.90 3.09
N LYS A 24 10.25 6.91 2.15
CA LYS A 24 11.23 8.00 2.01
C LYS A 24 10.56 9.33 1.71
N VAL A 25 9.57 9.34 0.81
CA VAL A 25 8.85 10.56 0.41
C VAL A 25 8.08 11.16 1.58
N ILE A 26 7.42 10.35 2.41
CA ILE A 26 6.69 10.82 3.61
C ILE A 26 7.61 11.62 4.53
N ALA A 27 8.83 11.12 4.78
CA ALA A 27 9.80 11.80 5.64
C ALA A 27 10.24 13.17 5.08
N GLU A 28 10.32 13.32 3.77
CA GLU A 28 10.62 14.60 3.12
C GLU A 28 9.42 15.56 3.12
N LEU A 29 8.21 15.03 2.95
CA LEU A 29 6.98 15.84 3.00
C LEU A 29 6.81 16.54 4.34
N GLN A 30 7.17 15.89 5.46
CA GLN A 30 7.05 16.50 6.80
C GLN A 30 7.94 17.73 7.01
N LYS A 31 8.88 18.00 6.09
CA LYS A 31 9.77 19.17 6.15
C LYS A 31 9.21 20.37 5.37
N LEU A 32 8.12 20.18 4.63
CA LEU A 32 7.51 21.21 3.81
C LEU A 32 6.60 22.12 4.65
N PRO A 33 6.35 23.37 4.20
CA PRO A 33 5.27 24.18 4.73
C PRO A 33 3.91 23.48 4.55
N GLU A 34 3.00 23.69 5.50
CA GLU A 34 1.69 23.02 5.56
C GLU A 34 0.89 23.10 4.25
N GLU A 35 0.84 24.28 3.62
CA GLU A 35 0.12 24.47 2.36
C GLU A 35 0.70 23.61 1.22
N GLU A 36 2.03 23.56 1.08
CA GLU A 36 2.68 22.73 0.07
C GLU A 36 2.54 21.24 0.40
N HIS A 37 2.67 20.89 1.68
CA HIS A 37 2.51 19.51 2.16
C HIS A 37 1.14 18.96 1.78
N LEU A 38 0.05 19.68 2.06
CA LEU A 38 -1.31 19.25 1.74
C LEU A 38 -1.53 19.07 0.23
N ILE A 39 -1.03 19.99 -0.60
CA ILE A 39 -1.13 19.88 -2.06
C ILE A 39 -0.43 18.60 -2.54
N ARG A 40 0.78 18.33 -2.05
CA ARG A 40 1.54 17.12 -2.42
C ARG A 40 0.84 15.85 -1.96
N VAL A 41 0.25 15.84 -0.76
CA VAL A 41 -0.52 14.70 -0.26
C VAL A 41 -1.71 14.42 -1.17
N TRP A 42 -2.44 15.45 -1.60
CA TRP A 42 -3.56 15.29 -2.52
C TRP A 42 -3.14 14.73 -3.88
N ASP A 43 -2.05 15.23 -4.45
CA ASP A 43 -1.50 14.74 -5.73
C ASP A 43 -1.11 13.26 -5.65
N LEU A 44 -0.44 12.85 -4.56
CA LEU A 44 -0.04 11.47 -4.34
C LEU A 44 -1.24 10.55 -4.09
N LEU A 45 -2.15 10.95 -3.20
CA LEU A 45 -3.34 10.18 -2.86
C LEU A 45 -4.21 9.92 -4.09
N THR A 46 -4.40 10.95 -4.93
CA THR A 46 -5.20 10.84 -6.14
C THR A 46 -4.65 9.76 -7.07
N GLN A 47 -3.33 9.75 -7.29
CA GLN A 47 -2.69 8.74 -8.15
C GLN A 47 -2.73 7.33 -7.53
N ILE A 48 -2.57 7.20 -6.22
CA ILE A 48 -2.68 5.92 -5.50
C ILE A 48 -4.09 5.35 -5.67
N ILE A 49 -5.12 6.17 -5.45
CA ILE A 49 -6.53 5.75 -5.60
C ILE A 49 -6.84 5.36 -7.05
N LEU A 50 -6.38 6.14 -8.03
CA LEU A 50 -6.58 5.82 -9.45
C LEU A 50 -5.90 4.50 -9.84
N ALA A 51 -4.68 4.26 -9.35
CA ALA A 51 -3.98 3.00 -9.58
C ALA A 51 -4.73 1.83 -8.92
N LEU A 52 -5.25 2.01 -7.71
CA LEU A 52 -6.01 0.98 -7.01
C LEU A 52 -7.36 0.68 -7.68
N ASP A 53 -8.11 1.71 -8.08
CA ASP A 53 -9.36 1.59 -8.84
C ASP A 53 -9.14 0.83 -10.16
N HIS A 54 -8.01 1.08 -10.84
CA HIS A 54 -7.64 0.33 -12.03
C HIS A 54 -7.47 -1.17 -11.78
N LEU A 55 -6.91 -1.57 -10.63
CA LEU A 55 -6.78 -2.98 -10.22
C LEU A 55 -8.13 -3.58 -9.87
N HIS A 56 -8.89 -2.89 -9.01
CA HIS A 56 -10.19 -3.37 -8.52
C HIS A 56 -11.21 -3.51 -9.65
N SER A 57 -11.24 -2.58 -10.62
CA SER A 57 -12.08 -2.67 -11.83
C SER A 57 -11.75 -3.87 -12.73
N ARG A 58 -10.58 -4.48 -12.57
CA ARG A 58 -10.15 -5.73 -13.26
C ARG A 58 -10.28 -6.97 -12.38
N GLY A 59 -10.89 -6.84 -11.19
CA GLY A 59 -11.02 -7.92 -10.24
C GLY A 59 -9.70 -8.31 -9.57
N VAL A 60 -8.69 -7.45 -9.59
CA VAL A 60 -7.38 -7.73 -8.97
C VAL A 60 -7.33 -7.08 -7.58
N LEU A 61 -7.06 -7.90 -6.57
CA LEU A 61 -6.81 -7.46 -5.20
C LEU A 61 -5.30 -7.38 -4.96
N HIS A 62 -4.78 -6.27 -4.42
CA HIS A 62 -3.33 -6.10 -4.23
C HIS A 62 -2.81 -6.81 -2.97
N ARG A 63 -3.51 -6.68 -1.83
CA ARG A 63 -3.22 -7.32 -0.53
C ARG A 63 -1.94 -6.89 0.22
N ASP A 64 -1.16 -5.95 -0.29
CA ASP A 64 0.04 -5.46 0.40
C ASP A 64 0.32 -3.98 0.10
N ILE A 65 -0.75 -3.17 0.13
CA ILE A 65 -0.63 -1.72 0.04
C ILE A 65 0.04 -1.20 1.30
N LYS A 66 1.20 -0.55 1.13
CA LYS A 66 2.00 0.09 2.17
C LYS A 66 3.01 1.04 1.53
N PRO A 67 3.60 2.00 2.26
CA PRO A 67 4.52 2.98 1.69
C PRO A 67 5.73 2.36 0.98
N GLU A 68 6.21 1.20 1.42
CA GLU A 68 7.35 0.50 0.81
C GLU A 68 7.04 -0.07 -0.59
N ASN A 69 5.76 -0.28 -0.90
CA ASN A 69 5.30 -0.83 -2.18
C ASN A 69 4.69 0.24 -3.11
N ILE A 70 4.75 1.51 -2.72
CA ILE A 70 4.31 2.64 -3.54
C ILE A 70 5.55 3.44 -3.89
N PHE A 71 5.82 3.64 -5.18
CA PHE A 71 7.01 4.30 -5.66
C PHE A 71 6.68 5.64 -6.31
N VAL A 72 7.62 6.59 -6.19
CA VAL A 72 7.48 7.92 -6.80
C VAL A 72 8.60 8.14 -7.81
N MET A 73 8.24 8.69 -8.96
CA MET A 73 9.16 9.03 -10.05
C MET A 73 9.67 10.46 -9.89
N GLU A 74 10.72 10.81 -10.62
CA GLU A 74 11.29 12.17 -10.63
C GLU A 74 10.28 13.25 -11.06
N ASP A 75 9.38 12.91 -11.99
CA ASP A 75 8.30 13.78 -12.45
C ASP A 75 7.10 13.86 -11.47
N GLY A 76 7.17 13.17 -10.33
CA GLY A 76 6.10 13.11 -9.33
C GLY A 76 5.00 12.08 -9.62
N SER A 77 5.12 11.29 -10.68
CA SER A 77 4.19 10.20 -10.95
C SER A 77 4.34 9.04 -9.96
N VAL A 78 3.24 8.38 -9.63
CA VAL A 78 3.18 7.26 -8.68
C VAL A 78 3.07 5.92 -9.41
N ARG A 79 3.79 4.91 -8.93
CA ARG A 79 3.61 3.51 -9.33
C ARG A 79 3.31 2.64 -8.11
N LEU A 80 2.23 1.86 -8.20
CA LEU A 80 2.06 0.71 -7.31
C LEU A 80 3.00 -0.42 -7.77
N GLY A 81 3.68 -1.03 -6.82
CA GLY A 81 4.60 -2.14 -7.05
C GLY A 81 4.37 -3.29 -6.08
N ASP A 82 5.18 -4.33 -6.25
CA ASP A 82 5.10 -5.60 -5.52
C ASP A 82 3.71 -6.29 -5.58
N PHE A 83 3.47 -6.91 -6.72
CA PHE A 83 2.28 -7.74 -6.96
C PHE A 83 2.49 -9.20 -6.54
N GLY A 84 3.52 -9.52 -5.75
CA GLY A 84 3.82 -10.90 -5.35
C GLY A 84 2.69 -11.55 -4.53
N LEU A 85 1.87 -10.72 -3.88
CA LEU A 85 0.69 -11.14 -3.14
C LEU A 85 -0.63 -10.81 -3.85
N ALA A 86 -0.61 -10.27 -5.07
CA ALA A 86 -1.87 -9.95 -5.76
C ALA A 86 -2.72 -11.20 -6.00
N LYS A 87 -4.05 -11.04 -6.03
CA LYS A 87 -5.00 -12.14 -6.26
C LYS A 87 -6.07 -11.72 -7.25
N ASP A 88 -6.31 -12.57 -8.23
CA ASP A 88 -7.47 -12.48 -9.12
C ASP A 88 -8.73 -12.98 -8.37
N MET A 89 -9.69 -12.07 -8.20
CA MET A 89 -10.96 -12.26 -7.50
C MET A 89 -12.11 -12.58 -8.48
N THR A 90 -11.85 -12.68 -9.79
CA THR A 90 -12.85 -13.15 -10.76
C THR A 90 -13.10 -14.66 -10.64
N GLN A 91 -12.16 -15.38 -10.04
CA GLN A 91 -12.29 -16.78 -9.67
C GLN A 91 -13.10 -16.88 -8.36
N LYS A 92 -13.94 -17.90 -8.20
CA LYS A 92 -14.81 -18.10 -7.01
C LYS A 92 -14.05 -18.43 -5.71
N ASP A 93 -12.75 -18.18 -5.65
CA ASP A 93 -11.90 -18.42 -4.50
C ASP A 93 -11.83 -17.18 -3.60
N TYR A 94 -11.77 -17.41 -2.30
CA TYR A 94 -11.55 -16.36 -1.32
C TYR A 94 -10.05 -16.03 -1.22
N ALA A 95 -9.71 -14.76 -1.01
CA ALA A 95 -8.35 -14.38 -0.69
C ALA A 95 -8.04 -14.68 0.78
N THR A 96 -7.06 -15.56 1.01
CA THR A 96 -6.49 -15.81 2.35
C THR A 96 -5.70 -14.59 2.84
N ILE A 97 -5.52 -14.51 4.17
CA ILE A 97 -4.69 -13.48 4.80
C ILE A 97 -3.25 -13.57 4.25
N ALA A 98 -2.76 -12.46 3.71
CA ALA A 98 -1.39 -12.23 3.32
C ALA A 98 -1.05 -10.74 3.42
N GLY A 99 0.23 -10.39 3.45
CA GLY A 99 0.69 -9.01 3.48
C GLY A 99 1.10 -8.53 4.87
N THR A 100 1.26 -7.21 4.99
CA THR A 100 1.84 -6.56 6.16
C THR A 100 0.78 -6.29 7.23
N LYS A 101 0.92 -6.93 8.40
CA LYS A 101 -0.09 -6.93 9.49
C LYS A 101 -0.60 -5.55 9.91
N LEU A 102 0.28 -4.54 9.93
CA LEU A 102 -0.05 -3.18 10.38
C LEU A 102 -0.97 -2.42 9.42
N TYR A 103 -1.09 -2.88 8.16
CA TYR A 103 -1.96 -2.31 7.14
C TYR A 103 -3.23 -3.14 6.91
N MET A 104 -3.43 -4.22 7.68
CA MET A 104 -4.61 -5.08 7.53
C MET A 104 -5.81 -4.49 8.27
N ALA A 105 -6.96 -4.47 7.59
CA ALA A 105 -8.22 -4.04 8.17
C ALA A 105 -8.70 -4.97 9.32
N ALA A 106 -9.46 -4.42 10.26
CA ALA A 106 -9.96 -5.13 11.44
C ALA A 106 -10.75 -6.40 11.08
N GLU A 107 -11.58 -6.34 10.04
CA GLU A 107 -12.41 -7.44 9.55
C GLU A 107 -11.60 -8.63 9.03
N VAL A 108 -10.38 -8.41 8.52
CA VAL A 108 -9.48 -9.48 8.05
C VAL A 108 -9.12 -10.40 9.21
N TRP A 109 -8.92 -9.84 10.41
CA TRP A 109 -8.60 -10.60 11.61
C TRP A 109 -9.75 -11.47 12.09
N ALA A 110 -10.99 -11.00 11.91
CA ALA A 110 -12.21 -11.70 12.30
C ALA A 110 -12.63 -12.76 11.27
N MET A 111 -12.66 -12.40 9.99
CA MET A 111 -13.21 -13.25 8.92
C MET A 111 -12.17 -14.16 8.26
N LYS A 112 -10.88 -13.92 8.51
CA LYS A 112 -9.76 -14.62 7.86
C LYS A 112 -9.80 -14.55 6.32
N ARG A 113 -10.34 -13.45 5.80
CA ARG A 113 -10.55 -13.18 4.38
C ARG A 113 -10.19 -11.74 4.07
N MET A 114 -9.69 -11.52 2.86
CA MET A 114 -9.43 -10.19 2.31
C MET A 114 -10.34 -9.95 1.11
N ASP A 115 -10.73 -8.71 0.91
CA ASP A 115 -11.51 -8.23 -0.23
C ASP A 115 -11.04 -6.84 -0.65
N PHE A 116 -11.70 -6.24 -1.65
CA PHE A 116 -11.32 -4.91 -2.15
C PHE A 116 -11.37 -3.83 -1.05
N GLY A 117 -12.24 -3.96 -0.05
CA GLY A 117 -12.31 -3.05 1.09
C GLY A 117 -11.04 -3.09 1.96
N THR A 118 -10.37 -4.24 2.01
CA THR A 118 -9.09 -4.39 2.73
C THR A 118 -8.00 -3.50 2.13
N ASP A 119 -7.90 -3.41 0.80
CA ASP A 119 -6.92 -2.50 0.17
C ASP A 119 -7.28 -1.03 0.42
N VAL A 120 -8.58 -0.69 0.46
CA VAL A 120 -9.04 0.68 0.75
C VAL A 120 -8.68 1.09 2.18
N PHE A 121 -8.83 0.19 3.15
CA PHE A 121 -8.37 0.43 4.53
C PHE A 121 -6.86 0.72 4.56
N ALA A 122 -6.06 -0.08 3.86
CA ALA A 122 -4.61 0.11 3.80
C ALA A 122 -4.23 1.46 3.17
N VAL A 123 -4.96 1.93 2.14
CA VAL A 123 -4.80 3.30 1.60
C VAL A 123 -5.12 4.35 2.66
N GLY A 124 -6.13 4.14 3.50
CA GLY A 124 -6.46 5.03 4.63
C GLY A 124 -5.30 5.15 5.63
N VAL A 125 -4.65 4.03 5.95
CA VAL A 125 -3.43 4.02 6.78
C VAL A 125 -2.31 4.83 6.11
N VAL A 126 -2.07 4.61 4.82
CA VAL A 126 -1.06 5.36 4.05
C VAL A 126 -1.37 6.86 4.00
N LEU A 127 -2.64 7.25 3.85
CA LEU A 127 -3.06 8.65 3.88
C LEU A 127 -2.76 9.29 5.24
N PHE A 128 -3.04 8.59 6.33
CA PHE A 128 -2.72 9.09 7.66
C PHE A 128 -1.21 9.32 7.82
N GLU A 129 -0.39 8.39 7.34
CA GLU A 129 1.07 8.53 7.36
C GLU A 129 1.55 9.68 6.47
N LEU A 130 0.94 9.88 5.30
CA LEU A 130 1.23 11.02 4.42
C LEU A 130 0.98 12.36 5.12
N LEU A 131 -0.12 12.46 5.87
CA LEU A 131 -0.51 13.68 6.58
C LEU A 131 0.30 13.94 7.85
N THR A 132 0.69 12.89 8.58
CA THR A 132 1.21 13.04 9.95
C THR A 132 2.66 12.58 10.12
N GLY A 133 3.20 11.85 9.15
CA GLY A 133 4.49 11.17 9.25
C GLY A 133 4.51 9.98 10.21
N ARG A 134 3.37 9.61 10.81
CA ARG A 134 3.27 8.54 11.82
C ARG A 134 2.21 7.53 11.44
N HIS A 135 2.38 6.29 11.90
CA HIS A 135 1.37 5.25 11.73
C HIS A 135 0.17 5.52 12.65
N PRO A 136 -1.10 5.43 12.19
CA PRO A 136 -2.27 5.74 13.01
C PRO A 136 -2.38 4.88 14.26
N PHE A 137 -1.97 3.61 14.15
CA PHE A 137 -2.04 2.62 15.23
C PHE A 137 -0.69 2.37 15.91
N GLU A 138 0.20 3.36 15.95
CA GLU A 138 1.52 3.22 16.59
C GLU A 138 1.39 2.78 18.06
N ALA A 139 2.23 1.82 18.47
CA ALA A 139 2.27 1.24 19.81
C ALA A 139 3.66 0.69 20.11
N ASP A 140 3.94 0.41 21.39
CA ASP A 140 5.25 -0.12 21.83
C ASP A 140 5.56 -1.51 21.25
N THR A 141 4.52 -2.26 20.86
CA THR A 141 4.63 -3.59 20.25
C THR A 141 3.73 -3.72 19.03
N ILE A 142 4.10 -4.62 18.13
CA ILE A 142 3.29 -4.96 16.94
C ILE A 142 1.92 -5.50 17.38
N GLU A 143 1.88 -6.30 18.44
CA GLU A 143 0.65 -6.84 19.00
C GLU A 143 -0.27 -5.73 19.53
N GLY A 144 0.31 -4.71 20.20
CA GLY A 144 -0.44 -3.54 20.65
C GLY A 144 -1.04 -2.76 19.50
N ALA A 145 -0.27 -2.57 18.40
CA ALA A 145 -0.75 -1.90 17.20
C ALA A 145 -1.90 -2.68 16.53
N ILE A 146 -1.77 -4.01 16.44
CA ILE A 146 -2.84 -4.88 15.92
C ILE A 146 -4.10 -4.80 16.78
N GLU A 147 -3.97 -4.72 18.11
CA GLU A 147 -5.13 -4.61 18.97
C GLU A 147 -5.85 -3.27 18.80
N LYS A 148 -5.12 -2.16 18.65
CA LYS A 148 -5.71 -0.85 18.29
C LYS A 148 -6.47 -0.91 16.96
N ILE A 149 -5.89 -1.54 15.93
CA ILE A 149 -6.56 -1.76 14.64
C ILE A 149 -7.89 -2.50 14.83
N ARG A 150 -7.91 -3.54 15.67
CA ARG A 150 -9.11 -4.36 15.90
C ARG A 150 -10.19 -3.62 16.67
N GLN A 151 -9.82 -2.66 17.51
CA GLN A 151 -10.74 -1.84 18.30
C GLN A 151 -11.22 -0.59 17.55
N GLY A 152 -10.46 -0.12 16.55
CA GLY A 152 -10.75 1.09 15.80
C GLY A 152 -10.38 2.38 16.55
N ASP A 153 -9.43 2.27 17.47
CA ASP A 153 -8.95 3.34 18.36
C ASP A 153 -7.90 4.27 17.71
#